data_AF-A0A2D5XHE0-F1
#
_entry.id   AF-A0A2D5XHE0-F1
#
_cell.length_a   1.000
_cell.length_b   1.000
_cell.length_c   1.000
_cell.angle_alpha   90.00
_cell.angle_beta   90.00
_cell.angle_gamma   90.00
#
_symmetry.space_group_name_H-M   'P 1'
#
loop_
_entity.id
_entity.type
_entity.pdbx_description
1 polymer ?
#
loop_
_entity_poly.entity_id
_entity_poly.type
_entity_poly.pdbx_seq_one_letter_code
_entity_poly.pdbx_strand_id
1 'polypeptide(L)'
;MRGILHVMDAGSRSVSVMLGGLVVILAGTVMATSMTAADIAARAQEVFGITFIGLMAGLVFTALYCWAMAAKSPDSGFWTEAGLQAANGIATLALTYTLLGISLGVGTLAEQELTPETVRHVIRGLTSQFSLAFMTTVVGLPTAAVLRTLLVVTHARRRGQNTILEKGEPS
;
A
#
# COMPACT_ATOMS: atom_id res chain seq x y z
N MET A 1 -22.95 -2.20 -23.55
CA MET A 1 -21.59 -2.68 -23.91
C MET A 1 -20.45 -1.71 -23.57
N ARG A 2 -20.54 -0.40 -23.84
CA ARG A 2 -19.47 0.58 -23.50
C ARG A 2 -19.08 0.60 -22.00
N GLY A 3 -20.04 0.49 -21.08
CA GLY A 3 -19.77 0.48 -19.64
C GLY A 3 -18.87 -0.67 -19.16
N ILE A 4 -19.01 -1.87 -19.74
CA ILE A 4 -18.17 -3.04 -19.38
C ILE A 4 -16.75 -2.86 -19.90
N LEU A 5 -16.59 -2.30 -21.11
CA LEU A 5 -15.27 -1.97 -21.66
C LEU A 5 -14.55 -0.90 -20.83
N HIS A 6 -15.27 0.11 -20.32
CA HIS A 6 -14.68 1.14 -19.47
C HIS A 6 -14.16 0.60 -18.12
N VAL A 7 -14.88 -0.35 -17.52
CA VAL A 7 -14.46 -1.04 -16.29
C VAL A 7 -13.25 -1.94 -16.53
N MET A 8 -13.25 -2.69 -17.64
CA MET A 8 -12.13 -3.56 -18.01
C MET A 8 -10.85 -2.77 -18.27
N ASP A 9 -10.93 -1.64 -18.98
CA ASP A 9 -9.76 -0.80 -19.24
C ASP A 9 -9.23 -0.11 -17.97
N ALA A 10 -10.11 0.27 -17.04
CA ALA A 10 -9.70 0.83 -15.76
C ALA A 10 -8.99 -0.23 -14.91
N GLY A 11 -9.55 -1.43 -14.83
CA GLY A 11 -8.93 -2.57 -14.16
C GLY A 11 -7.56 -2.93 -14.76
N SER A 12 -7.47 -3.07 -16.09
CA SER A 12 -6.22 -3.37 -16.80
C SER A 12 -5.14 -2.33 -16.51
N ARG A 13 -5.50 -1.04 -16.53
CA ARG A 13 -4.56 0.05 -16.22
C ARG A 13 -4.07 0.00 -14.78
N SER A 14 -4.95 -0.26 -13.81
CA SER A 14 -4.59 -0.34 -12.39
C SER A 14 -3.71 -1.56 -12.11
N VAL A 15 -4.00 -2.71 -12.70
CA VAL A 15 -3.13 -3.90 -12.65
C VAL A 15 -1.77 -3.59 -13.26
N SER A 16 -1.74 -2.94 -14.43
CA SER A 16 -0.48 -2.61 -15.11
C SER A 16 0.40 -1.64 -14.30
N VAL A 17 -0.20 -0.61 -13.69
CA VAL A 17 0.53 0.33 -12.82
C VAL A 17 1.03 -0.39 -11.55
N MET A 18 0.20 -1.24 -10.96
CA MET A 18 0.58 -1.99 -9.75
C MET A 18 1.72 -2.97 -10.04
N LEU A 19 1.58 -3.82 -11.06
CA LEU A 19 2.61 -4.80 -11.45
C LEU A 19 3.86 -4.11 -11.97
N GLY A 20 3.73 -3.08 -12.80
CA GLY A 20 4.86 -2.32 -13.31
C GLY A 20 5.64 -1.63 -12.19
N GLY A 21 4.95 -0.98 -11.25
CA GLY A 21 5.57 -0.39 -10.07
C GLY A 21 6.27 -1.43 -9.20
N LEU A 22 5.63 -2.58 -8.97
CA LEU A 22 6.22 -3.70 -8.22
C LEU A 22 7.50 -4.22 -8.89
N VAL A 23 7.48 -4.41 -10.21
CA VAL A 23 8.65 -4.86 -10.97
C VAL A 23 9.80 -3.84 -10.91
N VAL A 24 9.50 -2.54 -11.00
CA VAL A 24 10.54 -1.49 -10.89
C VAL A 24 11.16 -1.47 -9.50
N ILE A 25 10.35 -1.58 -8.44
CA ILE A 25 10.85 -1.66 -7.06
C ILE A 25 11.71 -2.92 -6.88
N LEU A 26 11.25 -4.07 -7.37
CA LEU A 26 12.00 -5.33 -7.32
C LEU A 26 13.32 -5.25 -8.09
N ALA A 27 13.33 -4.65 -9.28
CA ALA A 27 14.56 -4.48 -10.05
C ALA A 27 15.56 -3.60 -9.29
N GLY A 28 15.10 -2.48 -8.71
CA GLY A 28 15.94 -1.59 -7.90
C GLY A 28 16.52 -2.28 -6.67
N THR A 29 15.75 -3.12 -5.99
CA THR A 29 16.24 -3.87 -4.82
C THR A 29 17.20 -4.98 -5.23
N VAL A 30 16.94 -5.75 -6.30
CA VAL A 30 17.90 -6.73 -6.82
C VAL A 30 19.25 -6.08 -7.15
N MET A 31 19.23 -4.91 -7.79
CA MET A 31 20.45 -4.16 -8.11
C MET A 31 21.21 -3.68 -6.87
N ALA A 32 20.50 -3.32 -5.80
CA ALA A 32 21.10 -2.79 -4.58
C ALA A 32 21.64 -3.89 -3.65
N THR A 33 20.97 -5.04 -3.57
CA THR A 33 21.24 -6.07 -2.54
C THR A 33 21.95 -7.31 -3.08
N SER A 34 22.15 -7.44 -4.41
CA SER A 34 22.65 -8.66 -5.08
C SER A 34 21.84 -9.94 -4.81
N MET A 35 20.63 -9.81 -4.26
CA MET A 35 19.71 -10.91 -3.97
C MET A 35 18.83 -11.20 -5.19
N THR A 36 18.36 -12.43 -5.36
CA THR A 36 17.39 -12.73 -6.41
C THR A 36 16.01 -12.18 -6.04
N ALA A 37 15.15 -11.97 -7.04
CA ALA A 37 13.77 -11.54 -6.80
C ALA A 37 12.98 -12.53 -5.92
N ALA A 38 13.27 -13.83 -6.03
CA ALA A 38 12.67 -14.87 -5.21
C ALA A 38 13.09 -14.75 -3.74
N ASP A 39 14.38 -14.48 -3.48
CA ASP A 39 14.88 -14.30 -2.11
C ASP A 39 14.26 -13.05 -1.46
N ILE A 40 14.08 -11.98 -2.22
CA ILE A 40 13.45 -10.74 -1.73
C ILE A 40 11.98 -11.00 -1.39
N ALA A 41 11.26 -11.73 -2.24
CA ALA A 41 9.87 -12.09 -1.98
C ALA A 41 9.73 -12.99 -0.73
N ALA A 42 10.63 -13.98 -0.57
CA ALA A 42 10.65 -14.84 0.61
C ALA A 42 10.92 -14.02 1.89
N ARG A 43 11.88 -13.09 1.87
CA ARG A 43 12.15 -12.18 3.00
C ARG A 43 10.98 -11.27 3.31
N ALA A 44 10.32 -10.74 2.29
CA ALA A 44 9.12 -9.93 2.51
C ALA A 44 8.03 -10.76 3.20
N GLN A 45 7.82 -12.01 2.79
CA GLN A 45 6.86 -12.89 3.45
C GLN A 45 7.23 -13.20 4.91
N GLU A 46 8.52 -13.43 5.20
CA GLU A 46 9.01 -13.64 6.56
C GLU A 46 8.83 -12.41 7.46
N VAL A 47 9.07 -11.20 6.93
CA VAL A 47 9.03 -9.95 7.71
C VAL A 47 7.60 -9.43 7.87
N PHE A 48 6.84 -9.36 6.79
CA PHE A 48 5.52 -8.74 6.79
C PHE A 48 4.39 -9.72 7.12
N GLY A 49 4.57 -11.00 6.83
CA GLY A 49 3.51 -12.00 6.89
C GLY A 49 2.55 -11.92 5.69
N ILE A 50 2.01 -13.09 5.32
CA ILE A 50 1.15 -13.23 4.14
C ILE A 50 -0.15 -12.43 4.23
N THR A 51 -0.71 -12.29 5.44
CA THR A 51 -1.98 -11.59 5.67
C THR A 51 -1.84 -10.09 5.46
N PHE A 52 -0.75 -9.49 5.95
CA PHE A 52 -0.45 -8.08 5.72
C PHE A 52 -0.27 -7.81 4.22
N ILE A 53 0.55 -8.63 3.54
CA ILE A 53 0.82 -8.48 2.11
C ILE A 53 -0.49 -8.55 1.31
N GLY A 54 -1.35 -9.54 1.58
CA GLY A 54 -2.62 -9.69 0.88
C GLY A 54 -3.57 -8.51 1.07
N LEU A 55 -3.74 -8.05 2.31
CA LEU A 55 -4.62 -6.91 2.62
C LEU A 55 -4.06 -5.60 2.04
N MET A 56 -2.75 -5.37 2.15
CA MET A 56 -2.08 -4.23 1.55
C MET A 56 -2.24 -4.21 0.04
N ALA A 57 -2.00 -5.34 -0.64
CA ALA A 57 -2.16 -5.45 -2.09
C ALA A 57 -3.59 -5.16 -2.53
N GLY A 58 -4.58 -5.70 -1.81
CA GLY A 58 -6.01 -5.43 -2.08
C GLY A 58 -6.39 -3.96 -1.93
N LEU A 59 -5.89 -3.29 -0.89
CA LEU A 59 -6.14 -1.86 -0.67
C LEU A 59 -5.43 -0.97 -1.70
N VAL A 60 -4.17 -1.28 -2.02
CA VAL A 60 -3.42 -0.58 -3.08
C VAL A 60 -4.13 -0.73 -4.42
N PHE A 61 -4.54 -1.95 -4.77
CA PHE A 61 -5.30 -2.22 -5.98
C PHE A 61 -6.60 -1.39 -6.01
N THR A 62 -7.36 -1.37 -4.91
CA THR A 62 -8.60 -0.60 -4.80
C THR A 62 -8.35 0.89 -4.99
N ALA A 63 -7.33 1.46 -4.36
CA ALA A 63 -6.97 2.87 -4.51
C ALA A 63 -6.58 3.22 -5.95
N LEU A 64 -5.78 2.37 -6.61
CA LEU A 64 -5.39 2.54 -8.00
C LEU A 64 -6.56 2.35 -8.97
N TYR A 65 -7.49 1.45 -8.66
CA TYR A 65 -8.72 1.24 -9.43
C TYR A 65 -9.63 2.46 -9.37
N CYS A 66 -9.87 2.98 -8.16
CA CYS A 66 -10.59 4.22 -7.94
C CYS A 66 -9.93 5.40 -8.67
N TRP A 67 -8.60 5.51 -8.63
CA TRP A 67 -7.87 6.53 -9.38
C TRP A 67 -8.06 6.40 -10.90
N ALA A 68 -7.93 5.19 -11.45
CA ALA A 68 -8.12 4.96 -12.88
C ALA A 68 -9.54 5.29 -13.34
N MET A 69 -10.53 5.03 -12.49
CA MET A 69 -11.94 5.34 -12.76
C MET A 69 -12.24 6.84 -12.63
N ALA A 70 -11.72 7.49 -11.59
CA ALA A 70 -11.79 8.95 -11.44
C ALA A 70 -11.09 9.67 -12.61
N ALA A 71 -10.07 9.05 -13.19
CA ALA A 71 -9.40 9.51 -14.39
C ALA A 71 -10.19 9.29 -15.69
N LYS A 72 -11.42 8.75 -15.67
CA LYS A 72 -12.25 8.60 -16.87
C LYS A 72 -13.62 9.27 -16.74
N SER A 73 -14.18 9.30 -15.54
CA SER A 73 -15.53 9.84 -15.32
C SER A 73 -15.53 11.36 -15.06
N PRO A 74 -16.48 12.12 -15.64
CA PRO A 74 -16.70 13.54 -15.33
C PRO A 74 -17.15 13.75 -13.87
N ASP A 75 -17.96 12.82 -13.36
CA ASP A 75 -18.49 12.84 -11.99
C ASP A 75 -17.52 12.14 -11.02
N SER A 76 -16.35 12.75 -10.88
CA SER A 76 -15.14 12.15 -10.28
C SER A 76 -15.11 12.18 -8.74
N GLY A 77 -16.10 12.81 -8.09
CA GLY A 77 -16.15 12.98 -6.63
C GLY A 77 -16.17 11.63 -5.90
N PHE A 78 -17.18 10.81 -6.19
CA PHE A 78 -17.37 9.50 -5.56
C PHE A 78 -16.13 8.59 -5.68
N TRP A 79 -15.55 8.47 -6.87
CA TRP A 79 -14.38 7.61 -7.10
C TRP A 79 -13.13 8.13 -6.39
N THR A 80 -12.96 9.45 -6.31
CA THR A 80 -11.85 10.06 -5.57
C THR A 80 -12.00 9.80 -4.08
N GLU A 81 -13.21 9.96 -3.53
CA GLU A 81 -13.53 9.73 -2.12
C GLU A 81 -13.36 8.26 -1.73
N ALA A 82 -13.83 7.34 -2.57
CA ALA A 82 -13.62 5.89 -2.40
C ALA A 82 -12.11 5.54 -2.43
N GLY A 83 -11.34 6.13 -3.34
CA GLY A 83 -9.89 5.95 -3.39
C GLY A 83 -9.19 6.49 -2.14
N LEU A 84 -9.62 7.67 -1.65
CA LEU A 84 -9.08 8.26 -0.44
C LEU A 84 -9.36 7.40 0.79
N GLN A 85 -10.55 6.78 0.84
CA GLN A 85 -10.90 5.84 1.89
C GLN A 85 -10.06 4.57 1.83
N ALA A 86 -9.75 4.05 0.63
CA ALA A 86 -8.81 2.94 0.47
C ALA A 86 -7.40 3.31 0.97
N ALA A 87 -6.91 4.51 0.64
CA ALA A 87 -5.62 4.99 1.12
C ALA A 87 -5.60 5.23 2.65
N ASN A 88 -6.71 5.68 3.23
CA ASN A 88 -6.90 5.68 4.69
C ASN A 88 -6.84 4.27 5.27
N GLY A 89 -7.48 3.30 4.62
CA GLY A 89 -7.42 1.89 4.99
C GLY A 89 -5.99 1.36 5.05
N ILE A 90 -5.11 1.75 4.11
CA ILE A 90 -3.69 1.37 4.12
C ILE A 90 -2.99 1.89 5.38
N ALA A 91 -3.22 3.16 5.74
CA ALA A 91 -2.62 3.74 6.94
C ALA A 91 -3.12 3.05 8.22
N THR A 92 -4.42 2.78 8.30
CA THR A 92 -5.01 2.05 9.44
C THR A 92 -4.45 0.63 9.52
N LEU A 93 -4.38 -0.09 8.41
CA LEU A 93 -3.82 -1.45 8.36
C LEU A 93 -2.37 -1.48 8.84
N ALA A 94 -1.55 -0.53 8.39
CA ALA A 94 -0.17 -0.38 8.82
C ALA A 94 -0.06 -0.21 10.34
N LEU A 95 -0.85 0.70 10.92
CA LEU A 95 -0.90 0.95 12.37
C LEU A 95 -1.40 -0.27 13.14
N THR A 96 -2.44 -0.95 12.64
CA THR A 96 -2.98 -2.17 13.28
C THR A 96 -1.92 -3.28 13.35
N TYR A 97 -1.19 -3.52 12.25
CA TYR A 97 -0.14 -4.54 12.25
C TYR A 97 1.09 -4.12 13.07
N THR A 98 1.38 -2.83 13.17
CA THR A 98 2.39 -2.32 14.11
C THR A 98 2.00 -2.62 15.55
N LEU A 99 0.76 -2.32 15.94
CA LEU A 99 0.26 -2.64 17.27
C LEU A 99 0.23 -4.15 17.52
N LEU A 100 -0.14 -4.96 16.52
CA LEU A 100 -0.10 -6.42 16.61
C LEU A 100 1.32 -6.93 16.86
N GLY A 101 2.30 -6.50 16.06
CA GLY A 101 3.69 -6.92 16.23
C GLY A 101 4.29 -6.49 17.57
N ILE A 102 3.97 -5.28 18.05
CA ILE A 102 4.37 -4.84 19.40
C ILE A 102 3.70 -5.71 20.47
N SER A 103 2.39 -5.97 20.35
CA SER A 103 1.64 -6.79 21.31
C SER A 103 2.19 -8.22 21.39
N LEU A 104 2.48 -8.84 20.25
CA LEU A 104 3.10 -10.17 20.19
C LEU A 104 4.52 -10.15 20.77
N GLY A 105 5.31 -9.11 20.47
CA GLY A 105 6.63 -8.92 21.06
C GLY A 105 6.57 -8.85 22.60
N VAL A 106 5.73 -7.97 23.15
CA VAL A 106 5.56 -7.85 24.61
C VAL A 106 5.01 -9.13 25.24
N GLY A 107 4.08 -9.82 24.57
CA GLY A 107 3.57 -11.12 25.03
C GLY A 107 4.68 -12.15 25.21
N THR A 108 5.61 -12.25 24.25
CA THR A 108 6.75 -13.18 24.37
C THR A 108 7.71 -12.86 25.53
N LEU A 109 7.81 -11.59 25.93
CA LEU A 109 8.60 -11.19 27.11
C LEU A 109 7.91 -11.56 28.42
N ALA A 110 6.58 -11.55 28.45
CA ALA A 110 5.82 -11.85 29.66
C ALA A 110 5.79 -13.36 29.99
N GLU A 111 5.94 -14.24 28.99
CA GLU A 111 5.83 -15.68 29.14
C GLU A 111 7.17 -16.41 29.37
N GLN A 112 8.33 -15.77 29.13
CA GLN A 112 9.63 -16.45 29.22
C GLN A 112 10.47 -15.95 30.40
N GLU A 113 10.97 -16.89 31.22
CA GLU A 113 11.98 -16.60 32.23
C GLU A 113 13.30 -16.22 31.54
N LEU A 114 13.82 -15.05 31.88
CA LEU A 114 15.07 -14.52 31.34
C LEU A 114 16.26 -15.17 32.06
N THR A 115 16.71 -16.33 31.57
CA THR A 115 17.95 -16.98 32.01
C THR A 115 19.06 -16.77 30.97
N PRO A 116 20.35 -16.88 31.35
CA PRO A 116 21.47 -16.75 30.42
C PRO A 116 21.38 -17.65 29.18
N GLU A 117 20.70 -18.79 29.29
CA GLU A 117 20.48 -19.76 28.22
C GLU A 117 19.33 -19.35 27.27
N THR A 118 18.24 -18.76 27.81
CA THR A 118 17.02 -18.42 27.04
C THR A 118 17.07 -17.03 26.41
N VAL A 119 17.82 -16.08 27.00
CA VAL A 119 17.87 -14.67 26.56
C VAL A 119 18.19 -14.53 25.06
N ARG A 120 19.10 -15.33 24.52
CA ARG A 120 19.49 -15.25 23.09
C ARG A 120 18.34 -15.67 22.16
N HIS A 121 17.50 -16.59 22.60
CA HIS A 121 16.31 -17.01 21.86
C HIS A 121 15.20 -15.95 21.96
N VAL A 122 14.98 -15.40 23.16
CA VAL A 122 14.00 -14.32 23.41
C VAL A 122 14.30 -13.10 22.54
N ILE A 123 15.55 -12.64 22.52
CA ILE A 123 15.97 -11.47 21.71
C ILE A 123 15.72 -11.70 20.22
N ARG A 124 15.99 -12.90 19.69
CA ARG A 124 15.72 -13.22 18.27
C ARG A 124 14.22 -13.18 17.96
N GLY A 125 13.38 -13.77 18.81
CA GLY A 125 11.93 -13.73 18.66
C GLY A 125 11.38 -12.30 18.70
N LEU A 126 11.84 -11.50 19.66
CA LEU A 126 11.48 -10.08 19.77
C LEU A 126 11.89 -9.27 18.55
N THR A 127 13.11 -9.49 18.05
CA THR A 127 13.60 -8.81 16.86
C THR A 127 12.70 -9.08 15.66
N SER A 128 12.18 -10.31 15.52
CA SER A 128 11.25 -10.66 14.45
C SER A 128 9.91 -9.91 14.60
N GLN A 129 9.31 -9.93 15.79
CA GLN A 129 8.01 -9.29 16.05
C GLN A 129 8.07 -7.76 15.92
N PHE A 130 9.15 -7.15 16.39
CA PHE A 130 9.40 -5.73 16.23
C PHE A 130 9.78 -5.36 14.79
N SER A 131 10.52 -6.22 14.08
CA SER A 131 10.79 -6.01 12.65
C SER A 131 9.50 -5.95 11.85
N LEU A 132 8.56 -6.89 12.09
CA LEU A 132 7.21 -6.81 11.52
C LEU A 132 6.56 -5.47 11.87
N ALA A 133 6.52 -5.11 13.15
CA ALA A 133 5.84 -3.91 13.61
C ALA A 133 6.36 -2.62 12.98
N PHE A 134 7.69 -2.47 12.90
CA PHE A 134 8.31 -1.27 12.34
C PHE A 134 8.24 -1.25 10.81
N MET A 135 8.45 -2.38 10.15
CA MET A 135 8.46 -2.42 8.69
C MET A 135 7.07 -2.17 8.09
N THR A 136 6.00 -2.62 8.74
CA THR A 136 4.62 -2.39 8.26
C THR A 136 4.26 -0.91 8.22
N THR A 137 4.75 -0.10 9.17
CA THR A 137 4.56 1.36 9.17
C THR A 137 5.53 2.08 8.24
N VAL A 138 6.80 1.68 8.22
CA VAL A 138 7.83 2.24 7.32
C VAL A 138 7.41 2.10 5.86
N VAL A 139 6.76 1.01 5.47
CA VAL A 139 6.25 0.83 4.10
C VAL A 139 4.82 1.35 3.95
N GLY A 140 3.95 1.05 4.91
CA GLY A 140 2.51 1.31 4.78
C GLY A 140 2.13 2.78 4.81
N LEU A 141 2.71 3.59 5.71
CA LEU A 141 2.37 5.01 5.82
C LEU A 141 2.82 5.82 4.60
N PRO A 142 4.06 5.65 4.09
CA PRO A 142 4.46 6.32 2.84
C PRO A 142 3.60 5.88 1.65
N THR A 143 3.26 4.60 1.55
CA THR A 143 2.37 4.09 0.49
C THR A 143 1.01 4.77 0.54
N ALA A 144 0.41 4.88 1.73
CA ALA A 144 -0.84 5.58 1.94
C ALA A 144 -0.75 7.06 1.55
N ALA A 145 0.33 7.75 1.94
CA ALA A 145 0.55 9.16 1.62
C ALA A 145 0.69 9.39 0.11
N VAL A 146 1.48 8.57 -0.58
CA VAL A 146 1.66 8.65 -2.04
C VAL A 146 0.34 8.47 -2.77
N LEU A 147 -0.45 7.45 -2.39
CA LEU A 147 -1.74 7.19 -3.03
C LEU A 147 -2.76 8.30 -2.76
N ARG A 148 -2.82 8.85 -1.53
CA ARG A 148 -3.64 10.03 -1.23
C ARG A 148 -3.25 11.22 -2.10
N THR A 149 -1.96 11.55 -2.18
CA THR A 149 -1.45 12.65 -3.01
C THR A 149 -1.83 12.44 -4.47
N LEU A 150 -1.63 11.23 -4.99
CA LEU A 150 -1.97 10.88 -6.37
C LEU A 150 -3.46 11.09 -6.68
N LEU A 151 -4.36 10.70 -5.77
CA LEU A 151 -5.81 10.93 -5.91
C LEU A 151 -6.18 12.41 -5.85
N VAL A 152 -5.72 13.14 -4.83
CA VAL A 152 -6.06 14.56 -4.62
C VAL A 152 -5.53 15.43 -5.76
N VAL A 153 -4.27 15.26 -6.16
CA VAL A 153 -3.64 16.05 -7.23
C VAL A 153 -4.34 15.79 -8.57
N THR A 154 -4.69 14.53 -8.85
CA THR A 154 -5.41 14.19 -10.09
C THR A 154 -6.80 14.82 -10.12
N HIS A 155 -7.52 14.79 -9.00
CA HIS A 155 -8.84 15.41 -8.87
C HIS A 155 -8.76 16.93 -9.01
N ALA A 156 -7.82 17.58 -8.33
CA ALA A 156 -7.61 19.02 -8.40
C ALA A 156 -7.25 19.49 -9.82
N ARG A 157 -6.36 18.76 -10.52
CA ARG A 157 -5.98 19.06 -11.91
C ARG A 157 -7.19 19.02 -12.84
N ARG A 158 -8.09 18.05 -12.67
CA ARG A 158 -9.30 17.93 -13.50
C ARG A 158 -10.32 19.00 -13.22
N ARG A 159 -10.55 19.31 -11.94
CA ARG A 159 -11.45 20.39 -11.54
C ARG A 159 -11.00 21.72 -12.13
N GLY A 160 -9.70 22.03 -12.05
CA GLY A 160 -9.12 23.21 -12.68
C GLY A 160 -9.31 23.26 -14.21
N GLN A 161 -9.17 22.11 -14.89
CA GLN A 161 -9.36 22.02 -16.34
C GLN A 161 -10.84 22.24 -16.74
N ASN A 162 -11.79 21.67 -16.02
CA ASN A 162 -13.22 21.87 -16.29
C ASN A 162 -13.64 23.34 -16.11
N THR A 163 -13.15 24.01 -15.06
CA THR A 163 -13.46 25.43 -14.82
C THR A 163 -12.89 26.36 -15.91
N ILE A 164 -11.76 26.01 -16.54
CA ILE A 164 -11.21 26.77 -17.68
C ILE A 164 -12.09 26.57 -18.93
N LEU A 165 -12.60 25.36 -19.16
CA LEU A 165 -13.48 25.06 -20.29
C LEU A 165 -14.81 25.81 -20.16
N GLU A 166 -15.43 25.84 -18.97
CA GLU A 166 -16.66 26.62 -18.72
C GLU A 166 -16.48 28.14 -18.91
N LYS A 167 -15.30 28.69 -18.64
CA LYS A 167 -15.01 30.11 -18.87
C LYS A 167 -14.61 30.45 -20.31
N GLY A 168 -14.36 29.44 -21.15
CA GLY A 168 -13.86 29.59 -22.51
C GLY A 168 -14.95 29.55 -23.60
N GLU A 169 -16.22 29.33 -23.25
CA GLU A 169 -17.34 29.45 -24.19
C GLU A 169 -17.82 30.90 -24.26
N PRO A 170 -17.57 31.64 -25.36
CA PRO A 170 -18.19 32.94 -25.56
C PRO A 170 -19.68 32.75 -25.84
N SER A 171 -20.52 33.36 -25.00
CA SER A 171 -21.95 33.60 -25.23
C SER A 171 -22.19 34.52 -26.41
#